data_AF-A0A349Y9G2-F1
#
_entry.id   AF-A0A349Y9G2-F1
#
_cell.length_a   1.000
_cell.length_b   1.000
_cell.length_c   1.000
_cell.angle_alpha   90.00
_cell.angle_beta   90.00
_cell.angle_gamma   90.00
#
_symmetry.space_group_name_H-M   'P 1'
#
loop_
_entity.id
_entity.type
_entity.pdbx_description
1 polymer ?
#
loop_
_entity_poly.entity_id
_entity_poly.type
_entity_poly.pdbx_seq_one_letter_code
_entity_poly.pdbx_strand_id
1 'polypeptide(L)'
;MLAIMMSAAASEAFPQQVHTCVVHGSRQYQSTPCTGRTERIRDMPPPAETRANTLYIESLRQELKAKRRAETAPARPRRSPRRNVQPAAAFRGAVISVHADPVRCDAARRQRETTYAKAGDRPSLALSRRMDDLVHDACR
;
A
#
# COMPACT_ATOMS: atom_id res chain seq x y z
N MET A 1 13.94 13.65 -50.71
CA MET A 1 13.18 12.45 -50.27
C MET A 1 13.48 12.20 -48.81
N LEU A 2 12.54 12.47 -47.91
CA LEU A 2 12.68 12.13 -46.47
C LEU A 2 12.31 10.65 -46.29
N ALA A 3 13.25 9.85 -45.80
CA ALA A 3 13.02 8.47 -45.40
C ALA A 3 12.50 8.45 -43.95
N ILE A 4 11.24 8.04 -43.76
CA ILE A 4 10.65 7.80 -42.44
C ILE A 4 11.06 6.38 -42.02
N MET A 5 12.03 6.28 -41.10
CA MET A 5 12.36 5.02 -40.43
C MET A 5 11.23 4.65 -39.48
N MET A 6 10.41 3.68 -39.88
CA MET A 6 9.35 3.09 -39.07
C MET A 6 10.00 2.18 -38.01
N SER A 7 10.18 2.66 -36.78
CA SER A 7 10.66 1.83 -35.67
C SER A 7 9.56 0.85 -35.25
N ALA A 8 9.77 -0.43 -35.51
CA ALA A 8 8.91 -1.49 -34.99
C ALA A 8 9.02 -1.54 -33.46
N ALA A 9 7.93 -1.21 -32.77
CA ALA A 9 7.81 -1.51 -31.35
C ALA A 9 7.78 -3.04 -31.21
N ALA A 10 8.88 -3.63 -30.72
CA ALA A 10 8.89 -5.03 -30.33
C ALA A 10 7.91 -5.18 -29.17
N SER A 11 6.78 -5.82 -29.43
CA SER A 11 5.87 -6.29 -28.39
C SER A 11 6.69 -7.24 -27.49
N GLU A 12 7.01 -6.84 -26.28
CA GLU A 12 7.67 -7.70 -25.30
C GLU A 12 6.73 -8.88 -25.02
N ALA A 13 6.99 -10.00 -25.69
CA ALA A 13 6.29 -11.24 -25.40
C ALA A 13 6.56 -11.61 -23.94
N PHE A 14 5.50 -11.88 -23.19
CA PHE A 14 5.65 -12.34 -21.81
C PHE A 14 6.54 -13.58 -21.79
N PRO A 15 7.59 -13.60 -20.96
CA PRO A 15 8.51 -14.72 -20.93
C PRO A 15 7.76 -15.95 -20.46
N GLN A 16 7.67 -16.95 -21.34
CA GLN A 16 6.94 -18.20 -21.08
C GLN A 16 7.67 -19.07 -20.05
N GLN A 17 8.95 -18.78 -19.79
CA GLN A 17 9.78 -19.53 -18.85
C GLN A 17 10.64 -18.59 -18.00
N VAL A 18 10.84 -18.98 -16.76
CA VAL A 18 11.75 -18.33 -15.81
C VAL A 18 12.84 -19.33 -15.43
N HIS A 19 14.07 -18.99 -15.76
CA HIS A 19 15.26 -19.74 -15.41
C HIS A 19 15.81 -19.23 -14.08
N THR A 20 16.05 -20.16 -13.14
CA THR A 20 16.76 -19.91 -11.88
C THR A 20 18.22 -20.28 -12.10
N CYS A 21 19.08 -19.28 -12.27
CA CYS A 21 20.50 -19.42 -12.51
C CYS A 21 21.28 -19.28 -11.20
N VAL A 22 22.35 -20.07 -11.04
CA VAL A 22 23.25 -19.93 -9.88
C VAL A 22 24.53 -19.24 -10.33
N VAL A 23 24.71 -17.99 -9.89
CA VAL A 23 25.86 -17.15 -10.23
C VAL A 23 26.59 -16.80 -8.93
N HIS A 24 27.86 -17.22 -8.80
CA HIS A 24 28.66 -17.06 -7.58
C HIS A 24 27.96 -17.54 -6.30
N GLY A 25 27.22 -18.65 -6.39
CA GLY A 25 26.46 -19.21 -5.26
C GLY A 25 25.13 -18.50 -4.95
N SER A 26 24.81 -17.40 -5.66
CA SER A 26 23.53 -16.69 -5.52
C SER A 26 22.53 -17.11 -6.60
N ARG A 27 21.25 -17.20 -6.24
CA ARG A 27 20.16 -17.45 -7.20
C ARG A 27 19.77 -16.17 -7.91
N GLN A 28 19.77 -16.20 -9.23
CA GLN A 28 19.29 -15.14 -10.11
C GLN A 28 18.13 -15.68 -10.95
N TYR A 29 17.09 -14.87 -11.14
CA TYR A 29 15.91 -15.24 -11.92
C TYR A 29 15.88 -14.42 -13.21
N GLN A 30 15.78 -15.10 -14.35
CA GLN A 30 15.81 -14.46 -15.65
C GLN A 30 14.90 -15.18 -16.65
N SER A 31 14.42 -14.43 -17.65
CA SER A 31 13.60 -14.95 -18.74
C SER A 31 14.41 -15.65 -19.83
N THR A 32 15.70 -15.37 -19.91
CA THR A 32 16.62 -15.99 -20.87
C THR A 32 17.31 -17.19 -20.25
N PRO A 33 17.70 -18.21 -21.04
CA PRO A 33 18.47 -19.33 -20.54
C PRO A 33 19.76 -18.88 -19.83
N CYS A 34 20.13 -19.58 -18.76
CA CYS A 34 21.37 -19.29 -18.03
C CYS A 34 22.57 -19.55 -18.93
N THR A 35 23.57 -18.66 -18.89
CA THR A 35 24.87 -18.91 -19.54
C THR A 35 25.68 -20.00 -18.81
N GLY A 36 25.39 -20.21 -17.52
CA GLY A 36 26.02 -21.22 -16.67
C GLY A 36 25.01 -22.20 -16.06
N ARG A 37 25.24 -22.60 -14.81
CA ARG A 37 24.41 -23.59 -14.13
C ARG A 37 22.97 -23.08 -13.95
N THR A 38 22.04 -23.79 -14.57
CA THR A 38 20.60 -23.67 -14.30
C THR A 38 20.23 -24.60 -13.17
N GLU A 39 19.63 -24.07 -12.12
CA GLU A 39 19.10 -24.88 -11.02
C GLU A 39 17.69 -25.36 -11.32
N ARG A 40 16.84 -24.49 -11.89
CA ARG A 40 15.45 -24.82 -12.21
C ARG A 40 14.91 -23.96 -13.34
N ILE A 41 14.09 -24.55 -14.19
CA ILE A 41 13.26 -23.84 -15.17
C ILE A 41 11.81 -23.96 -14.71
N ARG A 42 11.05 -22.87 -14.77
CA ARG A 42 9.62 -22.85 -14.48
C ARG A 42 8.88 -22.24 -15.65
N ASP A 43 7.82 -22.90 -16.09
CA ASP A 43 6.88 -22.28 -17.02
C ASP A 43 6.10 -21.18 -16.30
N MET A 44 5.92 -20.07 -17.00
CA MET A 44 5.18 -18.90 -16.54
C MET A 44 3.97 -18.75 -17.47
N PRO A 45 2.79 -19.21 -17.04
CA PRO A 45 1.60 -19.08 -17.86
C PRO A 45 1.29 -17.59 -18.09
N PRO A 46 0.63 -17.25 -19.21
CA PRO A 46 0.18 -15.89 -19.44
C PRO A 46 -0.71 -15.42 -18.28
N PRO A 47 -0.68 -14.12 -17.95
CA PRO A 47 -1.52 -13.60 -16.89
C PRO A 47 -2.99 -13.90 -17.21
N ALA A 48 -3.70 -14.52 -16.26
CA ALA A 48 -5.12 -14.80 -16.45
C ALA A 48 -5.92 -13.48 -16.45
N GLU A 49 -6.59 -13.19 -17.57
CA GLU A 49 -7.49 -12.03 -17.66
C GLU A 49 -8.82 -12.34 -16.99
N THR A 50 -8.85 -12.20 -15.66
CA THR A 50 -10.07 -12.33 -14.87
C THR A 50 -10.61 -10.96 -14.51
N ARG A 51 -11.94 -10.82 -14.40
CA ARG A 51 -12.58 -9.60 -13.90
C ARG A 51 -12.00 -9.16 -12.55
N ALA A 52 -11.67 -10.11 -11.68
CA ALA A 52 -11.05 -9.83 -10.38
C ALA A 52 -9.66 -9.18 -10.54
N ASN A 53 -8.84 -9.70 -11.46
CA ASN A 53 -7.52 -9.12 -11.75
C ASN A 53 -7.63 -7.71 -12.33
N THR A 54 -8.60 -7.47 -13.21
CA THR A 54 -8.84 -6.12 -13.77
C THR A 54 -9.17 -5.12 -12.67
N LEU A 55 -10.15 -5.45 -11.81
CA LEU A 55 -10.54 -4.58 -10.69
C LEU A 55 -9.38 -4.33 -9.70
N TYR A 56 -8.56 -5.35 -9.46
CA TYR A 56 -7.38 -5.23 -8.61
C TYR A 56 -6.31 -4.33 -9.21
N ILE A 57 -6.01 -4.47 -10.51
CA ILE A 57 -5.04 -3.59 -11.18
C ILE A 57 -5.55 -2.14 -11.20
N GLU A 58 -6.84 -1.93 -11.42
CA GLU A 58 -7.45 -0.60 -11.35
C GLU A 58 -7.33 0.03 -9.96
N SER A 59 -7.55 -0.73 -8.89
CA SER A 59 -7.41 -0.21 -7.52
C SER A 59 -5.95 0.19 -7.21
N LEU A 60 -4.97 -0.63 -7.61
CA LEU A 60 -3.55 -0.30 -7.49
C LEU A 60 -3.19 0.97 -8.26
N ARG A 61 -3.72 1.14 -9.48
CA ARG A 61 -3.50 2.36 -10.28
C ARG A 61 -4.06 3.60 -9.57
N GLN A 62 -5.22 3.50 -8.94
CA GLN A 62 -5.82 4.59 -8.18
C GLN A 62 -4.97 4.92 -6.94
N GLU A 63 -4.48 3.92 -6.22
CA GLU A 63 -3.61 4.12 -5.05
C GLU A 63 -2.29 4.81 -5.43
N LEU A 64 -1.63 4.34 -6.49
CA LEU A 64 -0.40 4.96 -7.00
C LEU A 64 -0.65 6.41 -7.44
N LYS A 65 -1.79 6.70 -8.07
CA LYS A 65 -2.17 8.05 -8.45
C LYS A 65 -2.39 8.93 -7.21
N ALA A 66 -3.00 8.40 -6.16
CA ALA A 66 -3.19 9.12 -4.90
C ALA A 66 -1.85 9.41 -4.20
N LYS A 67 -0.92 8.45 -4.17
CA LYS A 67 0.43 8.63 -3.61
C LYS A 67 1.20 9.72 -4.35
N ARG A 68 1.25 9.66 -5.69
CA ARG A 68 1.91 10.69 -6.51
C ARG A 68 1.32 12.09 -6.29
N ARG A 69 -0.01 12.18 -6.13
CA ARG A 69 -0.68 13.45 -5.79
C ARG A 69 -0.27 13.96 -4.40
N ALA A 70 -0.12 13.08 -3.42
CA ALA A 70 0.32 13.46 -2.09
C ALA A 70 1.79 13.94 -2.07
N GLU A 71 2.66 13.29 -2.84
CA GLU A 71 4.06 13.69 -3.02
C GLU A 71 4.21 15.05 -3.73
N THR A 72 3.33 15.34 -4.69
CA THR A 72 3.35 16.60 -5.47
C THR A 72 2.52 17.71 -4.83
N ALA A 73 1.75 17.43 -3.79
CA ALA A 73 0.98 18.45 -3.10
C ALA A 73 1.95 19.40 -2.39
N PRO A 74 1.84 20.73 -2.58
CA PRO A 74 2.65 21.68 -1.85
C PRO A 74 2.42 21.44 -0.35
N ALA A 75 3.52 21.41 0.42
CA ALA A 75 3.48 21.28 1.86
C ALA A 75 2.63 22.43 2.43
N ARG A 76 1.34 22.17 2.65
CA ARG A 76 0.45 23.13 3.28
C ARG A 76 1.03 23.38 4.66
N PRO A 77 1.31 24.63 5.06
CA PRO A 77 1.82 24.88 6.40
C PRO A 77 0.82 24.27 7.38
N ARG A 78 1.27 23.25 8.12
CA ARG A 78 0.51 22.68 9.22
C ARG A 78 0.23 23.84 10.15
N ARG A 79 -1.00 24.33 10.17
CA ARG A 79 -1.47 25.27 11.18
C ARG A 79 -1.20 24.57 12.51
N SER A 80 -0.22 25.07 13.24
CA SER A 80 0.15 24.55 14.56
C SER A 80 -1.14 24.42 15.37
N PRO A 81 -1.49 23.23 15.89
CA PRO A 81 -2.65 23.11 16.74
C PRO A 81 -2.41 24.06 17.92
N ARG A 82 -3.27 25.08 18.06
CA ARG A 82 -3.22 26.00 19.20
C ARG A 82 -3.23 25.16 20.46
N ARG A 83 -2.07 25.12 21.12
CA ARG A 83 -1.83 24.46 22.40
C ARG A 83 -2.67 25.21 23.42
N ASN A 84 -3.90 24.76 23.65
CA ASN A 84 -4.66 25.18 24.81
C ASN A 84 -3.96 24.61 26.04
N VAL A 85 -3.10 25.44 26.62
CA VAL A 85 -2.49 25.21 27.93
C VAL A 85 -3.53 25.64 28.97
N GLN A 86 -3.96 24.71 29.84
CA GLN A 86 -4.15 24.89 31.29
C GLN A 86 -4.98 23.74 31.92
N PRO A 87 -4.91 23.52 33.25
CA PRO A 87 -3.75 23.52 34.14
C PRO A 87 -3.56 22.13 34.80
N ALA A 88 -2.39 21.92 35.40
CA ALA A 88 -2.00 20.68 36.04
C ALA A 88 -2.85 20.36 37.29
N ALA A 89 -3.32 19.11 37.40
CA ALA A 89 -3.63 18.48 38.69
C ALA A 89 -3.59 16.94 38.59
N ALA A 90 -3.04 16.34 39.65
CA ALA A 90 -2.96 14.91 40.00
C ALA A 90 -1.88 14.07 39.29
N PHE A 91 -0.77 13.93 40.00
CA PHE A 91 0.23 12.87 39.83
C PHE A 91 -0.44 11.49 39.64
N ARG A 92 -0.28 10.91 38.45
CA ARG A 92 -0.31 9.47 38.20
C ARG A 92 0.93 9.14 37.38
N GLY A 93 1.58 8.03 37.71
CA GLY A 93 2.90 7.65 37.19
C GLY A 93 3.06 7.82 35.68
N ALA A 94 4.30 8.03 35.23
CA ALA A 94 4.60 8.28 33.83
C ALA A 94 4.08 7.14 32.94
N VAL A 95 2.95 7.36 32.29
CA VAL A 95 2.43 6.48 31.25
C VAL A 95 3.21 6.81 30.00
N ILE A 96 4.08 5.89 29.55
CA ILE A 96 4.70 5.98 28.23
C ILE A 96 3.59 5.70 27.22
N SER A 97 2.97 6.75 26.69
CA SER A 97 1.99 6.59 25.61
C SER A 97 2.74 6.17 24.34
N VAL A 98 2.40 5.01 23.80
CA VAL A 98 2.91 4.53 22.50
C VAL A 98 2.44 5.41 21.33
N HIS A 99 1.38 6.21 21.55
CA HIS A 99 0.74 7.05 20.54
C HIS A 99 1.08 8.54 20.74
N ALA A 100 1.13 9.28 19.63
CA ALA A 100 1.40 10.73 19.63
C ALA A 100 0.32 11.55 20.36
N ASP A 101 -0.94 11.09 20.31
CA ASP A 101 -2.08 11.64 21.05
C ASP A 101 -2.96 10.49 21.59
N PRO A 102 -2.76 10.06 22.86
CA PRO A 102 -3.51 8.94 23.41
C PRO A 102 -5.00 9.24 23.54
N VAL A 103 -5.39 10.48 23.84
CA VAL A 103 -6.80 10.88 24.01
C VAL A 103 -7.54 10.78 22.68
N ARG A 104 -6.92 11.24 21.59
CA ARG A 104 -7.50 11.14 20.25
C ARG A 104 -7.59 9.70 19.76
N CYS A 105 -6.59 8.87 20.03
CA CYS A 105 -6.61 7.44 19.70
C CYS A 105 -7.76 6.71 20.45
N ASP A 106 -7.93 6.98 21.75
CA ASP A 106 -9.01 6.38 22.53
C ASP A 106 -10.40 6.84 22.07
N ALA A 107 -10.55 8.12 21.72
CA ALA A 107 -11.79 8.65 21.16
C ALA A 107 -12.16 7.96 19.84
N ALA A 108 -11.18 7.73 18.97
CA ALA A 108 -11.36 7.01 17.70
C ALA A 108 -11.78 5.54 17.92
N ARG A 109 -11.20 4.86 18.92
CA ARG A 109 -11.58 3.48 19.28
C ARG A 109 -13.03 3.40 19.77
N ARG A 110 -13.44 4.31 20.66
CA ARG A 110 -14.85 4.39 21.13
C ARG A 110 -15.81 4.70 19.98
N GLN A 111 -15.40 5.54 19.04
CA GLN A 111 -16.21 5.82 17.85
C GLN A 111 -16.45 4.55 17.01
N ARG A 112 -15.42 3.72 16.79
CA ARG A 112 -15.55 2.44 16.10
C ARG A 112 -16.52 1.49 16.82
N GLU A 113 -16.38 1.35 18.14
CA GLU A 113 -17.26 0.50 18.95
C GLU A 113 -18.72 0.95 18.88
N THR A 114 -18.98 2.25 19.05
CA THR A 114 -20.34 2.81 18.95
C THR A 114 -20.93 2.68 17.54
N THR A 115 -20.10 2.83 16.50
CA THR A 115 -20.53 2.62 15.11
C THR A 115 -20.85 1.16 14.83
N TYR A 116 -20.06 0.21 15.34
CA TYR A 116 -20.34 -1.22 15.20
C TYR A 116 -21.58 -1.64 15.99
N ALA A 117 -21.76 -1.13 17.20
CA ALA A 117 -22.98 -1.35 17.98
C ALA A 117 -24.25 -0.90 17.24
N LYS A 118 -24.17 0.22 16.50
CA LYS A 118 -25.28 0.70 15.65
C LYS A 118 -25.48 -0.11 14.36
N ALA A 119 -24.43 -0.74 13.86
CA ALA A 119 -24.47 -1.51 12.61
C ALA A 119 -24.96 -2.96 12.80
N GLY A 120 -25.06 -3.43 14.05
CA GLY A 120 -25.46 -4.80 14.39
C GLY A 120 -24.35 -5.83 14.17
N ASP A 121 -24.71 -7.12 14.16
CA ASP A 121 -23.77 -8.24 14.24
C ASP A 121 -22.79 -8.37 13.06
N ARG A 122 -23.09 -7.72 11.92
CA ARG A 122 -22.28 -7.82 10.69
C ARG A 122 -22.12 -6.47 10.01
N PRO A 123 -21.20 -5.60 10.49
CA PRO A 123 -20.88 -4.36 9.79
C PRO A 123 -20.37 -4.66 8.38
N SER A 124 -20.77 -3.85 7.41
CA SER A 124 -20.30 -4.02 6.03
C SER A 124 -18.78 -3.85 5.93
N LEU A 125 -18.14 -4.52 4.96
CA LEU A 125 -16.69 -4.40 4.76
C LEU A 125 -16.25 -2.94 4.56
N ALA A 126 -17.04 -2.16 3.82
CA ALA A 126 -16.78 -0.74 3.60
C ALA A 126 -16.84 0.08 4.89
N LEU A 127 -17.78 -0.25 5.79
CA LEU A 127 -17.87 0.38 7.10
C LEU A 127 -16.67 0.01 7.98
N SER A 128 -16.31 -1.27 8.01
CA SER A 128 -15.15 -1.74 8.78
C SER A 128 -13.87 -1.04 8.34
N ARG A 129 -13.61 -1.02 7.02
CA ARG A 129 -12.44 -0.35 6.44
C ARG A 129 -12.36 1.12 6.86
N ARG A 130 -13.47 1.85 6.74
CA ARG A 130 -13.52 3.27 7.13
C ARG A 130 -13.20 3.47 8.62
N MET A 131 -13.70 2.61 9.50
CA MET A 131 -13.42 2.72 10.93
C MET A 131 -11.98 2.34 11.27
N ASP A 132 -11.41 1.36 10.57
CA ASP A 132 -10.02 0.94 10.75
C ASP A 132 -9.05 2.05 10.29
N ASP A 133 -9.32 2.69 9.15
CA ASP A 133 -8.53 3.84 8.66
C ASP A 133 -8.61 5.03 9.63
N LEU A 134 -9.79 5.31 10.18
CA LEU A 134 -10.00 6.37 11.17
C LEU A 134 -9.17 6.13 12.44
N VAL A 135 -9.15 4.89 12.95
CA VAL A 135 -8.35 4.52 14.13
C VAL A 135 -6.86 4.60 13.80
N HIS A 136 -6.45 4.11 12.64
CA HIS A 136 -5.06 4.17 12.20
C HIS A 136 -4.54 5.62 12.14
N ASP A 137 -5.30 6.53 11.54
CA ASP A 137 -4.95 7.95 11.43
C ASP A 137 -4.93 8.69 12.77
N ALA A 138 -5.70 8.22 13.75
CA ALA A 138 -5.74 8.80 15.09
C ALA A 138 -4.62 8.28 16.01
N CYS A 139 -4.14 7.06 15.79
CA CYS A 139 -3.18 6.38 16.67
C CYS A 139 -1.74 6.36 16.13
N ARG A 140 -1.50 6.80 14.89
CA ARG A 140 -0.16 7.06 14.33
C ARG A 140 0.47 8.33 14.91
#